data_AF-A0A4Q6GHN0-F1
#
_entry.id   AF-A0A4Q6GHN0-F1
#
_cell.length_a   1.000
_cell.length_b   1.000
_cell.length_c   1.000
_cell.angle_alpha   90.00
_cell.angle_beta   90.00
_cell.angle_gamma   90.00
#
_symmetry.space_group_name_H-M   'P 1'
#
loop_
_entity.id
_entity.type
_entity.pdbx_description
1 polymer ?
#
loop_
_entity_poly.entity_id
_entity_poly.type
_entity_poly.pdbx_seq_one_letter_code
_entity_poly.pdbx_strand_id
1 'polypeptide(L)'
;EVGTDVFDVFVSADADAATAFVPTRPGHWLADLPALARRRMTIAGMSTADIYGGDLCTISEPARFFSHRRDGRSGRIATLVWMEP
;
A
#
# COMPACT_ATOMS: atom_id res chain seq x y z
N GLU A 1 -4.64 -1.11 -9.43
CA GLU A 1 -5.75 -0.20 -9.78
C GLU A 1 -6.92 -0.43 -8.85
N VAL A 2 -7.51 0.67 -8.36
CA VAL A 2 -8.68 0.74 -7.49
C VAL A 2 -9.70 1.74 -8.06
N GLY A 3 -10.94 1.68 -7.59
CA GLY A 3 -12.01 2.58 -7.99
C GLY A 3 -12.02 3.91 -7.23
N THR A 4 -12.98 4.76 -7.57
CA THR A 4 -13.20 6.06 -6.93
C THR A 4 -13.69 5.92 -5.49
N ASP A 5 -14.43 4.84 -5.20
CA ASP A 5 -14.83 4.47 -3.83
C ASP A 5 -13.63 4.37 -2.88
N VAL A 6 -12.53 3.75 -3.32
CA VAL A 6 -11.30 3.66 -2.53
C VAL A 6 -10.62 5.02 -2.45
N PHE A 7 -10.49 5.75 -3.57
CA PHE A 7 -9.88 7.08 -3.60
C PHE A 7 -10.57 8.03 -2.62
N ASP A 8 -11.90 8.12 -2.68
CA ASP A 8 -12.70 9.03 -1.86
C ASP A 8 -12.54 8.75 -0.37
N VAL A 9 -12.51 7.48 0.04
CA VAL A 9 -12.31 7.08 1.45
C VAL A 9 -10.95 7.55 1.98
N PHE A 10 -9.89 7.51 1.17
CA PHE A 10 -8.58 7.99 1.61
C PHE A 10 -8.50 9.52 1.63
N VAL A 11 -8.96 10.18 0.56
CA VAL A 11 -8.81 11.63 0.38
C VAL A 11 -9.76 12.42 1.27
N SER A 12 -10.96 11.90 1.56
CA SER A 12 -11.90 12.56 2.49
C SER A 12 -11.38 12.62 3.93
N ALA A 13 -10.59 11.63 4.35
CA ALA A 13 -9.97 11.60 5.67
C ALA A 13 -8.68 12.43 5.75
N ASP A 14 -7.95 12.56 4.64
CA ASP A 14 -6.66 13.23 4.54
C ASP A 14 -6.43 13.69 3.10
N ALA A 15 -6.65 14.98 2.82
CA ALA A 15 -6.70 15.51 1.46
C ALA A 15 -5.41 15.25 0.66
N ASP A 16 -4.27 15.35 1.31
CA ASP A 16 -2.96 15.13 0.70
C ASP A 16 -2.69 13.65 0.38
N ALA A 17 -3.50 12.70 0.90
CA ALA A 17 -3.44 11.31 0.48
C ALA A 17 -3.63 11.16 -1.03
N ALA A 18 -4.26 12.15 -1.69
CA ALA A 18 -4.39 12.24 -3.14
C ALA A 18 -3.03 12.14 -3.86
N THR A 19 -1.92 12.58 -3.24
CA THR A 19 -0.56 12.48 -3.80
C THR A 19 -0.08 11.04 -4.02
N ALA A 20 -0.69 10.07 -3.33
CA ALA A 20 -0.39 8.65 -3.47
C ALA A 20 -1.28 7.95 -4.52
N PHE A 21 -2.07 8.70 -5.29
CA PHE A 21 -2.92 8.16 -6.35
C PHE A 21 -2.56 8.76 -7.72
N VAL A 22 -2.43 7.89 -8.72
CA VAL A 22 -2.20 8.28 -10.11
C VAL A 22 -3.42 7.87 -10.94
N PRO A 23 -4.10 8.80 -11.65
CA PRO A 23 -5.25 8.46 -12.47
C PRO A 23 -4.83 7.59 -13.66
N THR A 24 -5.63 6.57 -13.99
CA THR A 24 -5.37 5.70 -15.15
C THR A 24 -6.42 5.87 -16.23
N ARG A 25 -7.69 5.75 -15.86
CA ARG A 25 -8.87 5.90 -16.72
C ARG A 25 -10.02 6.48 -15.89
N PRO A 26 -11.12 6.97 -16.51
CA PRO A 26 -12.22 7.56 -15.75
C PRO A 26 -12.67 6.67 -14.58
N GLY A 27 -12.66 7.24 -13.38
CA GLY A 27 -13.05 6.59 -12.14
C GLY A 27 -12.05 5.57 -11.55
N HIS A 28 -10.83 5.48 -12.08
CA HIS A 28 -9.83 4.48 -11.69
C HIS A 28 -8.45 5.07 -11.43
N TRP A 29 -7.74 4.47 -10.45
CA TRP A 29 -6.49 5.00 -9.91
C TRP A 29 -5.47 3.88 -9.63
N LEU A 30 -4.18 4.13 -9.87
CA LEU A 30 -3.11 3.39 -9.21
C LEU A 30 -2.90 3.99 -7.82
N ALA A 31 -2.97 3.15 -6.80
CA ALA A 31 -2.73 3.55 -5.42
C ALA A 31 -1.36 3.06 -4.96
N ASP A 32 -0.54 3.99 -4.44
CA ASP A 32 0.71 3.70 -3.75
C ASP A 32 0.41 3.38 -2.27
N LEU A 33 0.16 2.11 -1.98
CA LEU A 33 -0.14 1.64 -0.62
C LEU A 33 1.01 1.93 0.37
N PRO A 34 2.30 1.71 0.01
CA PRO A 34 3.41 2.12 0.87
C PRO A 34 3.42 3.63 1.22
N ALA A 35 3.14 4.52 0.27
CA ALA A 35 3.07 5.96 0.52
C ALA A 35 1.90 6.32 1.46
N LEU A 36 0.73 5.71 1.26
CA LEU A 36 -0.44 5.90 2.13
C LEU A 36 -0.16 5.45 3.58
N ALA A 37 0.51 4.30 3.75
CA ALA A 37 0.89 3.79 5.06
C ALA A 37 1.87 4.72 5.78
N ARG A 38 2.94 5.16 5.08
CA ARG A 38 3.92 6.12 5.61
C ARG A 38 3.24 7.40 6.08
N ARG A 39 2.37 7.97 5.24
CA ARG A 39 1.65 9.20 5.57
C ARG A 39 0.84 9.07 6.85
N ARG A 40 0.09 7.98 6.99
CA ARG A 40 -0.70 7.71 8.21
C ARG A 40 0.18 7.53 9.45
N MET A 41 1.32 6.84 9.32
CA MET A 41 2.29 6.69 10.40
C MET A 41 2.89 8.03 10.84
N THR A 42 3.26 8.89 9.88
CA THR A 42 3.78 10.23 10.17
C THR A 42 2.74 11.12 10.85
N ILE A 43 1.48 11.09 10.39
CA ILE A 43 0.36 11.81 11.04
C ILE A 43 0.15 11.32 12.49
N ALA A 44 0.37 10.03 12.74
CA ALA A 44 0.32 9.45 14.09
C ALA A 44 1.54 9.80 14.97
N GLY A 45 2.49 10.59 14.46
CA GLY A 45 3.65 11.08 15.21
C GLY A 45 4.92 10.23 15.06
N MET A 46 4.93 9.23 14.17
CA MET A 46 6.16 8.48 13.90
C MET A 46 7.16 9.35 13.11
N SER A 47 8.43 9.29 13.49
CA SER A 47 9.50 9.89 12.71
C SER A 47 9.63 9.16 11.37
N THR A 48 9.79 9.92 10.28
CA THR A 48 10.06 9.34 8.96
C THR A 48 11.37 8.55 8.92
N ALA A 49 12.31 8.86 9.83
CA ALA A 49 13.57 8.13 9.97
C ALA A 49 13.39 6.71 10.53
N ASP A 50 12.24 6.41 11.14
CA ASP A 50 11.93 5.11 11.77
C ASP A 50 10.99 4.25 10.91
N ILE A 51 10.69 4.67 9.67
CA ILE A 51 9.79 3.95 8.75
C ILE A 51 10.59 3.38 7.58
N TYR A 52 10.65 2.05 7.50
CA TYR A 52 11.49 1.32 6.53
C TYR A 52 10.68 0.38 5.62
N GLY A 53 11.31 -0.09 4.54
CA GLY A 53 10.73 -1.08 3.60
C GLY A 53 9.73 -0.48 2.61
N GLY A 54 8.78 -1.27 2.10
CA GLY A 54 7.74 -0.78 1.18
C GLY A 54 8.21 -0.50 -0.26
N ASP A 55 9.34 -1.07 -0.64
CA ASP A 55 9.99 -1.02 -1.96
C ASP A 55 9.72 -2.28 -2.82
N LEU A 56 9.13 -3.31 -2.22
CA LEU A 56 8.85 -4.59 -2.87
C LEU A 56 7.41 -4.65 -3.42
N CYS A 57 7.21 -5.38 -4.52
CA CYS A 57 5.91 -5.50 -5.16
C CYS A 57 5.56 -6.97 -5.46
N THR A 58 4.50 -7.45 -4.81
CA THR A 58 4.04 -8.85 -4.94
C THR A 58 3.59 -9.19 -6.36
N ILE A 59 3.13 -8.21 -7.15
CA ILE A 59 2.71 -8.41 -8.54
C ILE A 59 3.92 -8.59 -9.46
N SER A 60 4.90 -7.69 -9.40
CA SER A 60 6.03 -7.65 -10.34
C SER A 60 7.15 -8.64 -10.01
N GLU A 61 7.14 -9.25 -8.82
CA GLU A 61 8.17 -10.19 -8.38
C GLU A 61 7.62 -11.63 -8.19
N PRO A 62 7.16 -12.29 -9.27
CA PRO A 62 6.49 -13.59 -9.20
C PRO A 62 7.38 -14.74 -8.69
N ALA A 63 8.70 -14.64 -8.85
CA ALA A 63 9.64 -15.64 -8.35
C ALA A 63 9.76 -15.64 -6.81
N ARG A 64 9.35 -14.55 -6.16
CA ARG A 64 9.49 -14.34 -4.71
C ARG A 64 8.16 -14.40 -3.96
N PHE A 65 7.07 -13.96 -4.61
CA PHE A 65 5.81 -13.69 -3.92
C PHE A 65 4.59 -14.28 -4.62
N PHE A 66 3.69 -14.84 -3.81
CA PHE A 66 2.29 -15.05 -4.19
C PHE A 66 1.58 -13.70 -4.38
N SER A 67 0.72 -13.58 -5.38
CA SER A 67 -0.11 -12.38 -5.57
C SER A 67 -1.53 -12.75 -5.92
N HIS A 68 -2.48 -12.34 -5.07
CA HIS A 68 -3.91 -12.55 -5.34
C HIS A 68 -4.34 -11.82 -6.62
N ARG A 69 -3.82 -10.60 -6.87
CA ARG A 69 -4.20 -9.80 -8.03
C ARG A 69 -3.70 -10.41 -9.35
N ARG A 70 -2.55 -11.07 -9.33
CA ARG A 70 -1.97 -11.73 -10.51
C ARG A 70 -2.55 -13.13 -10.73
N ASP A 71 -2.63 -13.93 -9.66
CA ASP A 71 -2.83 -15.38 -9.76
C ASP A 71 -4.25 -15.82 -9.34
N GLY A 72 -5.06 -14.94 -8.75
CA GLY A 72 -6.37 -15.26 -8.20
C GLY A 72 -6.27 -16.22 -7.01
N ARG A 73 -6.44 -17.51 -7.26
CA ARG A 73 -6.36 -18.57 -6.24
C ARG A 73 -4.91 -19.05 -6.08
N SER A 74 -4.18 -18.43 -5.16
CA SER A 74 -2.76 -18.71 -4.85
C SER A 74 -2.51 -18.97 -3.37
N GLY A 75 -1.26 -19.24 -3.01
CA GLY A 75 -0.80 -19.32 -1.61
C GLY A 75 -0.82 -17.97 -0.88
N ARG A 76 -0.29 -17.94 0.34
CA ARG A 76 -0.20 -16.73 1.18
C ARG A 76 1.20 -16.60 1.77
N ILE A 77 1.60 -15.37 2.03
CA ILE A 77 2.87 -15.00 2.67
C ILE A 77 2.56 -14.58 4.11
N ALA A 78 3.51 -14.75 5.02
CA ALA A 78 3.42 -14.25 6.40
C ALA A 78 4.57 -13.29 6.70
N THR A 79 4.28 -12.25 7.46
CA THR A 79 5.27 -11.36 8.08
C THR A 79 5.25 -11.65 9.58
N LEU A 80 6.41 -11.97 10.17
CA LEU A 80 6.52 -12.37 11.57
C LEU A 80 7.44 -11.39 12.31
N VAL A 81 7.07 -11.07 13.55
CA VAL A 81 7.87 -10.25 14.48
C VAL A 81 7.70 -10.82 15.88
N TRP A 82 8.79 -10.90 16.64
CA TRP A 82 8.80 -11.38 18.02
C TRP A 82 9.88 -10.64 18.83
N MET A 83 9.75 -10.67 20.16
CA MET A 83 10.82 -10.28 21.07
C MET A 83 11.52 -11.55 21.54
N GLU A 84 12.84 -11.59 21.46
CA GLU A 84 13.62 -12.67 22.06
C GLU A 84 13.94 -12.34 23.53
N PRO A 85 13.94 -13.34 24.43
CA PRO A 85 14.24 -13.15 25.84
C PRO A 85 15.63 -12.57 26.13
#